data_AF-A0A0G4NHP7-F1
#
_entry.id   AF-A0A0G4NHP7-F1
#
_cell.length_a   1.000
_cell.length_b   1.000
_cell.length_c   1.000
_cell.angle_alpha   90.00
_cell.angle_beta   90.00
_cell.angle_gamma   90.00
#
_symmetry.space_group_name_H-M   'P 1'
#
loop_
_entity.id
_entity.type
_entity.pdbx_description
1 polymer ?
#
loop_
_entity_poly.entity_id
_entity_poly.type
_entity_poly.pdbx_seq_one_letter_code
_entity_poly.pdbx_strand_id
1 'polypeptide(L)'
;IDFHNKADGHERRIALYLVENFRYAPDPLEHFVYCTQLMQAECLASAYRLWKREWRGPGREYCGGALVWQINDCWPVTSWAICDYYLRPKHAYYTVKREMAPLSIGITRREHKHPKDKYTRVNIDTKTKIEVWGSNLQLEDL
;
A
#
# COMPACT_ATOMS: atom_id res chain seq x y z
N ILE A 1 -19.04 13.17 6.38
CA ILE A 1 -17.63 12.75 6.14
C ILE A 1 -16.76 13.99 5.92
N ASP A 2 -17.15 14.86 4.98
CA ASP A 2 -16.37 16.02 4.51
C ASP A 2 -15.96 17.01 5.61
N PHE A 3 -16.86 17.38 6.53
CA PHE A 3 -16.49 18.29 7.64
C PHE A 3 -15.37 17.74 8.53
N HIS A 4 -15.22 16.41 8.60
CA HIS A 4 -14.17 15.70 9.33
C HIS A 4 -13.09 15.18 8.38
N ASN A 5 -12.83 15.87 7.27
CA ASN A 5 -11.66 15.66 6.43
C ASN A 5 -11.06 17.03 6.07
N LYS A 6 -9.79 17.24 6.41
CA LYS A 6 -9.11 18.53 6.23
C LYS A 6 -8.06 18.49 5.12
N ALA A 7 -7.96 17.36 4.42
CA ALA A 7 -7.08 17.27 3.27
C ALA A 7 -7.65 18.09 2.11
N ASP A 8 -6.76 18.79 1.40
CA ASP A 8 -7.11 19.43 0.14
C ASP A 8 -7.52 18.37 -0.90
N GLY A 9 -8.62 18.63 -1.63
CA GLY A 9 -9.19 17.70 -2.61
C GLY A 9 -9.80 16.41 -2.04
N HIS A 10 -10.12 16.38 -0.74
CA HIS A 10 -10.64 15.18 -0.07
C HIS A 10 -11.96 14.66 -0.65
N GLU A 11 -12.75 15.53 -1.26
CA GLU A 11 -14.05 15.24 -1.87
C GLU A 11 -13.95 14.24 -3.03
N ARG A 12 -12.75 14.04 -3.60
CA ARG A 12 -12.52 13.12 -4.73
C ARG A 12 -11.45 12.07 -4.45
N ARG A 13 -10.38 12.42 -3.74
CA ARG A 13 -9.15 11.59 -3.69
C ARG A 13 -9.40 10.17 -3.20
N ILE A 14 -10.17 10.00 -2.12
CA ILE A 14 -10.44 8.67 -1.56
C ILE A 14 -11.25 7.82 -2.55
N ALA A 15 -12.27 8.40 -3.18
CA ALA A 15 -13.11 7.69 -4.14
C ALA A 15 -12.31 7.23 -5.36
N LEU A 16 -11.39 8.06 -5.86
CA LEU A 16 -10.51 7.71 -7.00
C LEU A 16 -9.67 6.45 -6.71
N TYR A 17 -9.01 6.40 -5.56
CA TYR A 17 -8.24 5.20 -5.18
C TYR A 17 -9.13 3.96 -5.07
N LEU A 18 -10.37 4.10 -4.57
CA LEU A 18 -11.26 2.97 -4.48
C LEU A 18 -11.73 2.48 -5.86
N VAL A 19 -12.22 3.36 -6.73
CA VAL A 19 -12.76 2.93 -8.04
C VAL A 19 -11.69 2.32 -8.95
N GLU A 20 -10.43 2.72 -8.80
CA GLU A 20 -9.31 2.16 -9.57
C GLU A 20 -8.87 0.77 -9.09
N ASN A 21 -9.12 0.43 -7.82
CA ASN A 21 -8.55 -0.76 -7.19
C ASN A 21 -9.61 -1.78 -6.72
N PHE A 22 -10.84 -1.36 -6.43
CA PHE A 22 -11.88 -2.19 -5.85
C PHE A 22 -13.23 -1.98 -6.54
N ARG A 23 -13.99 -3.07 -6.67
CA ARG A 23 -15.44 -2.98 -6.86
C ARG A 23 -16.05 -2.74 -5.48
N TYR A 24 -16.64 -1.57 -5.26
CA TYR A 24 -17.27 -1.22 -3.99
C TYR A 24 -18.60 -0.49 -4.21
N ALA A 25 -19.41 -0.44 -3.17
CA ALA A 25 -20.59 0.42 -3.08
C ALA A 25 -20.42 1.35 -1.87
N PRO A 26 -20.82 2.63 -1.97
CA PRO A 26 -20.71 3.57 -0.86
C PRO A 26 -21.76 3.33 0.25
N ASP A 27 -22.80 2.56 -0.05
CA ASP A 27 -23.89 2.21 0.86
C ASP A 27 -23.89 0.68 1.12
N PRO A 28 -23.98 0.23 2.37
CA PRO A 28 -24.03 1.03 3.60
C PRO A 28 -22.67 1.66 3.94
N LEU A 29 -22.67 2.71 4.78
CA LEU A 29 -21.45 3.48 5.10
C LEU A 29 -20.32 2.60 5.68
N GLU A 30 -20.66 1.57 6.43
CA GLU A 30 -19.72 0.61 7.01
C GLU A 30 -18.91 -0.10 5.92
N HIS A 31 -19.53 -0.40 4.78
CA HIS A 31 -18.84 -1.00 3.64
C HIS A 31 -17.85 -0.02 3.02
N PHE A 32 -18.22 1.25 2.88
CA PHE A 32 -17.31 2.30 2.43
C PHE A 32 -16.12 2.47 3.39
N VAL A 33 -16.37 2.49 4.70
CA VAL A 33 -15.31 2.59 5.73
C VAL A 33 -14.37 1.38 5.67
N TYR A 34 -14.91 0.17 5.48
CA TYR A 34 -14.09 -1.03 5.31
C TYR A 34 -13.20 -0.95 4.07
N CYS A 35 -13.78 -0.64 2.90
CA CYS A 35 -13.04 -0.55 1.65
C CYS A 35 -11.95 0.52 1.69
N THR A 36 -12.22 1.69 2.29
CA THR A 36 -11.21 2.76 2.44
C THR A 36 -10.06 2.34 3.33
N GLN A 37 -10.32 1.67 4.45
CA GLN A 37 -9.26 1.15 5.32
C GLN A 37 -8.46 0.02 4.66
N LEU A 38 -9.13 -0.87 3.93
CA LEU A 38 -8.47 -1.94 3.17
C LEU A 38 -7.56 -1.36 2.08
N MET A 39 -8.02 -0.34 1.35
CA MET A 39 -7.22 0.34 0.34
C MET A 39 -5.97 0.99 0.94
N GLN A 40 -6.12 1.71 2.06
CA GLN A 40 -4.97 2.26 2.80
C GLN A 40 -3.98 1.16 3.20
N ALA A 41 -4.49 0.02 3.70
CA ALA A 41 -3.68 -1.12 4.08
C ALA A 41 -2.91 -1.70 2.88
N GLU A 42 -3.56 -1.99 1.76
CA GLU A 42 -2.91 -2.55 0.55
C GLU A 42 -1.86 -1.60 -0.05
N CYS A 43 -2.11 -0.28 -0.01
CA CYS A 43 -1.14 0.73 -0.40
C CYS A 43 0.13 0.65 0.46
N LEU A 44 -0.03 0.68 1.78
CA LEU A 44 1.09 0.61 2.72
C LEU A 44 1.81 -0.74 2.64
N ALA A 45 1.08 -1.84 2.46
CA ALA A 45 1.66 -3.16 2.26
C ALA A 45 2.65 -3.14 1.09
N SER A 46 2.18 -2.65 -0.05
CA SER A 46 2.95 -2.59 -1.29
C SER A 46 4.17 -1.70 -1.15
N ALA A 47 4.00 -0.50 -0.58
CA ALA A 47 5.08 0.46 -0.37
C ALA A 47 6.18 -0.11 0.53
N TYR A 48 5.83 -0.57 1.74
CA TYR A 48 6.78 -1.11 2.70
C TYR A 48 7.50 -2.35 2.16
N ARG A 49 6.77 -3.28 1.55
CA ARG A 49 7.33 -4.49 0.95
C ARG A 49 8.39 -4.17 -0.10
N LEU A 50 8.11 -3.22 -0.98
CA LEU A 50 9.00 -2.85 -2.08
C LEU A 50 10.17 -1.98 -1.62
N TRP A 51 9.96 -1.04 -0.69
CA TRP A 51 11.04 -0.22 -0.16
C TRP A 51 12.06 -1.05 0.63
N LYS A 52 11.61 -1.97 1.50
CA LYS A 52 12.52 -2.88 2.21
C LYS A 52 13.38 -3.72 1.26
N ARG A 53 12.83 -4.15 0.11
CA ARG A 53 13.55 -4.92 -0.91
C ARG A 53 14.75 -4.16 -1.47
N GLU A 54 14.74 -2.84 -1.41
CA GLU A 54 15.82 -2.00 -1.92
C GLU A 54 17.01 -1.88 -0.96
N TRP A 55 16.93 -2.47 0.23
CA TRP A 55 18.09 -2.81 1.04
C TRP A 55 18.74 -4.10 0.54
N ARG A 56 19.72 -4.00 -0.37
CA ARG A 56 20.31 -5.16 -1.07
C ARG A 56 21.72 -5.55 -0.59
N GLY A 57 22.14 -5.03 0.57
CA GLY A 57 23.45 -5.28 1.18
C GLY A 57 24.54 -4.28 0.79
N PRO A 58 25.81 -4.52 1.22
CA PRO A 58 26.95 -3.61 1.06
C PRO A 58 27.12 -3.04 -0.35
N GLY A 59 27.09 -1.71 -0.47
CA GLY A 59 27.24 -0.98 -1.74
C GLY A 59 25.97 -0.95 -2.61
N ARG A 60 24.84 -1.45 -2.10
CA ARG A 60 23.52 -1.50 -2.77
C ARG A 60 22.37 -1.19 -1.82
N GLU A 61 22.60 -0.31 -0.85
CA GLU A 61 21.67 0.15 0.18
C GLU A 61 20.76 1.28 -0.32
N TYR A 62 19.95 1.00 -1.36
CA TYR A 62 19.17 2.07 -2.02
C TYR A 62 18.03 2.62 -1.16
N CYS A 63 17.52 1.85 -0.19
CA CYS A 63 16.53 2.31 0.79
C CYS A 63 16.83 1.72 2.17
N GLY A 64 17.17 2.57 3.14
CA GLY A 64 17.51 2.18 4.51
C GLY A 64 16.38 2.36 5.55
N GLY A 65 15.17 2.74 5.12
CA GLY A 65 14.06 2.94 6.06
C GLY A 65 12.78 3.45 5.41
N ALA A 66 11.68 3.25 6.11
CA ALA A 66 10.34 3.71 5.73
C ALA A 66 9.63 4.27 6.96
N LEU A 67 9.15 5.51 6.88
CA LEU A 67 8.37 6.17 7.92
C LEU A 67 6.95 6.36 7.43
N VAL A 68 5.96 5.95 8.23
CA VAL A 68 4.54 6.13 7.89
C VAL A 68 4.10 7.56 8.13
N TRP A 69 3.51 8.18 7.12
CA TRP A 69 2.58 9.28 7.33
C TRP A 69 1.16 8.70 7.39
N GLN A 70 0.49 8.66 8.54
CA GLN A 70 0.92 9.10 9.88
C GLN A 70 0.57 8.04 10.94
N ILE A 71 1.12 8.14 12.14
CA ILE A 71 0.87 7.14 13.19
C ILE A 71 -0.50 7.31 13.87
N ASN A 72 -0.86 8.53 14.27
CA ASN A 72 -2.02 8.83 15.11
C ASN A 72 -2.84 10.04 14.60
N ASP A 73 -4.00 10.27 15.23
CA ASP A 73 -4.84 11.45 15.03
C ASP A 73 -4.90 12.32 16.29
N CYS A 74 -5.03 13.64 16.11
CA CYS A 74 -5.19 14.60 17.22
C CYS A 74 -6.67 14.92 17.56
N TRP A 75 -7.62 14.45 16.76
CA TRP A 75 -9.06 14.58 16.96
C TRP A 75 -9.81 13.53 16.09
N PRO A 76 -11.11 13.25 16.30
CA PRO A 76 -11.85 12.31 15.45
C PRO A 76 -11.95 12.81 14.00
N VAL A 77 -11.16 12.23 13.08
CA VAL A 77 -11.04 12.74 11.71
C VAL A 77 -10.83 11.61 10.69
N THR A 78 -11.15 11.88 9.44
CA THR A 78 -10.69 11.11 8.27
C THR A 78 -9.28 11.58 7.92
N SER A 79 -8.29 10.71 8.08
CA SER A 79 -6.87 11.04 7.92
C SER A 79 -6.04 9.86 7.43
N TRP A 80 -4.74 10.08 7.28
CA TRP A 80 -3.74 9.05 6.99
C TRP A 80 -3.32 8.22 8.20
N ALA A 81 -3.88 8.47 9.39
CA ALA A 81 -3.42 7.79 10.59
C ALA A 81 -3.66 6.28 10.50
N ILE A 82 -2.71 5.49 10.95
CA ILE A 82 -2.87 4.04 11.09
C ILE A 82 -3.53 3.64 12.42
N CYS A 83 -3.55 4.54 13.40
CA CYS A 83 -4.27 4.42 14.66
C CYS A 83 -5.11 5.69 14.85
N ASP A 84 -6.40 5.57 15.16
CA ASP A 84 -7.26 6.75 15.25
C ASP A 84 -7.16 7.47 16.61
N TYR A 85 -7.91 8.56 16.75
CA TYR A 85 -7.91 9.41 17.94
C TYR A 85 -8.25 8.66 19.24
N TYR A 86 -9.09 7.64 19.17
CA TYR A 86 -9.49 6.83 20.32
C TYR A 86 -8.53 5.64 20.55
N LEU A 87 -7.33 5.71 19.96
CA LEU A 87 -6.29 4.68 20.03
C LEU A 87 -6.72 3.33 19.43
N ARG A 88 -7.64 3.36 18.45
CA ARG A 88 -8.10 2.14 17.78
C ARG A 88 -7.21 1.88 16.56
N PRO A 89 -6.54 0.72 16.47
CA PRO A 89 -5.72 0.39 15.31
C PRO A 89 -6.60 0.15 14.07
N LYS A 90 -6.29 0.84 12.98
CA LYS A 90 -6.92 0.62 11.66
C LYS A 90 -6.27 -0.58 10.96
N HIS A 91 -6.87 -1.04 9.86
CA HIS A 91 -6.32 -2.14 9.03
C HIS A 91 -4.85 -1.91 8.68
N ALA A 92 -4.50 -0.67 8.33
CA ALA A 92 -3.15 -0.23 8.00
C ALA A 92 -2.12 -0.49 9.13
N TYR A 93 -2.50 -0.39 10.40
CA TYR A 93 -1.59 -0.66 11.53
C TYR A 93 -1.12 -2.11 11.51
N TYR A 94 -2.06 -3.04 11.39
CA TYR A 94 -1.77 -4.47 11.34
C TYR A 94 -0.94 -4.84 10.10
N THR A 95 -1.21 -4.18 8.97
CA THR A 95 -0.43 -4.36 7.76
C THR A 95 1.01 -3.88 7.92
N VAL A 96 1.22 -2.67 8.44
CA VAL A 96 2.58 -2.16 8.70
C VAL A 96 3.29 -3.06 9.71
N LYS A 97 2.62 -3.51 10.77
CA LYS A 97 3.17 -4.49 11.73
C LYS A 97 3.63 -5.79 11.04
N ARG A 98 2.83 -6.32 10.11
CA ARG A 98 3.17 -7.53 9.35
C ARG A 98 4.33 -7.30 8.39
N GLU A 99 4.32 -6.19 7.65
CA GLU A 99 5.40 -5.87 6.73
C GLU A 99 6.70 -5.58 7.47
N MET A 100 6.67 -4.96 8.65
CA MET A 100 7.86 -4.68 9.45
C MET A 100 8.24 -5.83 10.39
N ALA A 101 7.70 -7.04 10.18
CA ALA A 101 8.15 -8.21 10.91
C ALA A 101 9.66 -8.45 10.67
N PRO A 102 10.42 -8.93 11.69
CA PRO A 102 11.86 -9.14 11.58
C PRO A 102 12.28 -9.95 10.35
N LEU A 103 11.47 -10.97 10.02
CA LEU A 103 11.59 -11.76 8.82
C LEU A 103 10.30 -11.65 8.02
N SER A 104 10.42 -11.37 6.73
CA SER A 104 9.26 -11.30 5.84
C SER A 104 9.56 -11.87 4.45
N ILE A 105 8.54 -12.42 3.80
CA ILE A 105 8.60 -12.87 2.42
C ILE A 105 7.78 -11.90 1.57
N GLY A 106 8.39 -11.38 0.52
CA GLY A 106 7.74 -10.53 -0.48
C GLY A 106 7.48 -11.30 -1.76
N ILE A 107 6.34 -10.99 -2.39
CA ILE A 107 6.02 -11.44 -3.75
C ILE A 107 5.53 -10.24 -4.57
N THR A 108 5.93 -10.18 -5.83
CA THR A 108 5.34 -9.27 -6.81
C THR A 108 5.15 -9.98 -8.14
N ARG A 109 4.06 -9.64 -8.81
CA ARG A 109 3.74 -10.09 -10.16
C ARG A 109 3.81 -8.90 -11.09
N ARG A 110 4.60 -9.00 -12.15
CA ARG A 110 4.72 -7.98 -13.20
C ARG A 110 4.25 -8.58 -14.52
N GLU A 111 3.35 -7.87 -15.20
CA GLU A 111 2.98 -8.18 -16.58
C GLU A 111 3.69 -7.22 -17.52
N HIS A 112 4.47 -7.76 -18.45
CA HIS A 112 5.08 -7.02 -19.54
C HIS A 112 4.29 -7.27 -20.81
N LYS A 113 3.59 -6.23 -21.27
CA LYS A 113 2.78 -6.25 -22.49
C LYS A 113 3.58 -5.63 -23.62
N HIS A 114 3.93 -6.45 -24.60
CA HIS A 114 4.65 -6.03 -25.80
C HIS A 114 3.71 -6.07 -26.99
N PRO A 115 3.32 -4.90 -27.56
CA PRO A 115 2.65 -4.86 -28.85
C PRO A 115 3.52 -5.55 -29.90
N LYS A 116 2.94 -6.47 -30.68
CA LYS A 116 3.66 -7.14 -31.78
C LYS A 116 3.93 -6.21 -32.95
N ASP A 117 3.16 -5.13 -33.04
CA ASP A 117 3.26 -4.11 -34.06
C ASP A 117 3.47 -2.73 -33.39
N LYS A 118 4.25 -1.87 -34.02
CA LYS A 118 4.57 -0.52 -33.52
C LYS A 118 3.35 0.41 -33.54
N TYR A 119 2.44 0.20 -34.48
CA TYR A 119 1.32 1.09 -34.79
C TYR A 119 -0.03 0.59 -34.28
N THR A 120 -0.16 -0.71 -33.97
CA THR A 120 -1.40 -1.28 -33.45
C THR A 120 -1.22 -2.08 -32.18
N ARG A 121 -2.21 -1.98 -31.30
CA ARG A 121 -2.30 -2.78 -30.07
C ARG A 121 -3.30 -3.94 -30.18
N VAL A 122 -3.73 -4.30 -31.39
CA VAL A 122 -4.64 -5.44 -31.62
C VAL A 122 -3.99 -6.75 -31.17
N ASN A 123 -2.70 -6.92 -31.44
CA ASN A 123 -1.93 -8.11 -31.06
C ASN A 123 -0.88 -7.75 -30.01
N ILE A 124 -1.09 -8.21 -28.77
CA ILE A 124 -0.19 -7.97 -27.64
C ILE A 124 0.32 -9.30 -27.11
N ASP A 125 1.64 -9.46 -27.06
CA ASP A 125 2.27 -10.55 -26.29
C ASP A 125 2.34 -10.13 -24.81
N THR A 126 1.87 -11.00 -23.91
CA THR A 126 1.86 -10.72 -22.47
C THR A 126 2.75 -11.72 -21.75
N LYS A 127 3.88 -11.24 -21.20
CA LYS A 127 4.77 -12.04 -20.37
C LYS A 127 4.51 -11.73 -18.90
N THR A 128 4.21 -12.76 -18.12
CA THR A 128 4.08 -12.64 -16.66
C THR A 128 5.39 -13.04 -16.01
N LYS A 129 5.95 -12.17 -15.16
CA LYS A 129 7.08 -12.47 -14.28
C LYS A 129 6.61 -12.43 -12.84
N ILE A 130 6.92 -13.48 -12.08
CA ILE A 130 6.71 -13.52 -10.63
C ILE A 130 8.08 -13.43 -9.98
N GLU A 131 8.23 -12.52 -9.02
CA GLU A 131 9.45 -12.38 -8.22
C GLU A 131 9.10 -12.62 -6.76
N VAL A 132 9.91 -13.45 -6.10
CA VAL A 132 9.78 -13.78 -4.67
C VAL A 132 11.11 -13.49 -4.01
N TRP A 133 11.09 -12.92 -2.80
CA TRP A 133 12.29 -12.62 -2.02
C TRP A 133 12.03 -12.71 -0.52
N GLY A 134 13.11 -12.89 0.25
CA GLY A 134 13.10 -12.74 1.71
C GLY A 134 13.71 -11.40 2.12
N SER A 135 13.28 -10.88 3.26
CA SER A 135 13.88 -9.72 3.92
C SER A 135 14.15 -10.05 5.38
N ASN A 136 15.37 -9.78 5.83
CA ASN A 136 15.80 -9.84 7.21
C ASN A 136 16.04 -8.41 7.70
N LEU A 137 15.30 -7.99 8.72
CA LEU A 137 15.42 -6.69 9.40
C LEU A 137 16.13 -6.80 10.75
N GLN A 138 16.71 -7.97 11.06
CA GLN A 138 17.55 -8.18 12.23
C GLN A 138 18.99 -7.73 11.96
N LEU A 139 19.79 -7.62 13.02
CA LEU A 139 21.22 -7.31 12.94
C LEU A 139 22.08 -8.54 12.64
N GLU A 140 21.53 -9.72 12.86
CA GLU A 140 22.20 -11.01 12.70
C GLU A 140 21.76 -11.66 11.38
N ASP A 141 22.70 -12.31 10.69
CA ASP A 141 22.39 -13.15 9.53
C ASP A 141 21.67 -14.43 9.97
N LEU A 142 20.85 -14.99 9.07
CA LEU A 142 20.08 -16.22 9.29
C LEU A 142 20.92 -17.49 9.19
#